data_AF-A0AAX6F2E0-F1
#
_entry.id   AF-A0AAX6F2E0-F1
#
_cell.length_a   1.000
_cell.length_b   1.000
_cell.length_c   1.000
_cell.angle_alpha   90.00
_cell.angle_beta   90.00
_cell.angle_gamma   90.00
#
_symmetry.space_group_name_H-M   'P 1'
#
loop_
_entity.id
_entity.type
_entity.pdbx_description
1 polymer ?
#
loop_
_entity_poly.entity_id
_entity_poly.type
_entity_poly.pdbx_seq_one_letter_code
_entity_poly.pdbx_strand_id
1 'polypeptide(L)' 'MILQVGDGIARIHGLDEVMAGELVEFEEGTIGIALNLESNNVGVVLVGDGLMVQEGISLKAIGRIA' A
#
# COMPACT_ATOMS: atom_id res chain seq x y z
N MET A 1 7.53 3.46 -0.24
CA MET A 1 6.95 4.81 -0.06
C MET A 1 5.85 5.05 -1.09
N ILE A 2 4.89 5.92 -0.79
CA ILE A 2 3.80 6.28 -1.71
C ILE A 2 4.32 7.17 -2.84
N LEU A 3 4.10 6.74 -4.08
CA LEU A 3 4.34 7.52 -5.29
C LEU A 3 3.13 8.35 -5.69
N GLN A 4 1.93 7.79 -5.52
CA GLN A 4 0.67 8.40 -5.91
C GLN A 4 -0.46 7.81 -5.08
N VAL A 5 -1.49 8.60 -4.78
CA VAL A 5 -2.74 8.14 -4.16
C VAL A 5 -3.94 8.81 -4.84
N GLY A 6 -4.99 8.03 -5.10
CA GLY A 6 -6.24 8.52 -5.68
C GLY A 6 -7.28 7.41 -5.78
N ASP A 7 -8.56 7.76 -5.65
CA ASP A 7 -9.69 6.84 -5.80
C ASP A 7 -9.58 5.55 -4.95
N GLY A 8 -9.00 5.66 -3.75
CA GLY A 8 -8.80 4.52 -2.83
C GLY A 8 -7.64 3.59 -3.21
N ILE A 9 -6.79 3.97 -4.15
CA ILE A 9 -5.62 3.20 -4.58
C ILE A 9 -4.36 4.03 -4.34
N ALA A 10 -3.37 3.42 -3.70
CA ALA A 10 -2.02 3.95 -3.56
C ALA A 10 -1.05 3.15 -4.44
N ARG A 11 -0.17 3.85 -5.15
CA ARG A 11 0.97 3.26 -5.86
C ARG A 11 2.21 3.40 -5.01
N ILE A 12 2.88 2.29 -4.78
CA ILE A 12 3.96 2.19 -3.81
C ILE A 12 5.25 1.81 -4.51
N HIS A 13 6.33 2.51 -4.22
CA HIS A 13 7.69 2.05 -4.55
C HIS A 13 8.30 1.25 -3.40
N GLY A 14 9.01 0.18 -3.74
CA GLY A 14 9.55 -0.82 -2.80
C GLY A 14 8.56 -1.95 -2.56
N LEU A 15 8.56 -2.51 -1.35
CA LEU A 15 7.81 -3.71 -0.99
C LEU A 15 8.21 -4.93 -1.84
N ASP A 16 9.50 -5.09 -2.12
CA ASP A 16 10.03 -6.07 -3.09
C ASP A 16 9.69 -7.54 -2.76
N GLU A 17 9.39 -7.83 -1.48
CA GLU A 17 9.06 -9.17 -0.99
C GLU A 17 7.56 -9.34 -0.68
N VAL A 18 6.72 -8.34 -0.98
CA VAL A 18 5.29 -8.40 -0.66
C VAL A 18 4.55 -9.40 -1.56
N MET A 19 3.59 -10.09 -0.97
CA MET A 19 2.72 -11.02 -1.69
C MET A 19 1.40 -10.37 -2.12
N ALA A 20 0.81 -10.90 -3.19
CA ALA A 20 -0.52 -10.48 -3.62
C ALA A 20 -1.55 -10.90 -2.55
N GLY A 21 -2.43 -9.98 -2.19
CA GLY A 21 -3.39 -10.11 -1.10
C GLY A 21 -2.81 -9.81 0.29
N GLU A 22 -1.54 -9.43 0.40
CA GLU A 22 -0.93 -9.14 1.69
C GLU A 22 -1.40 -7.80 2.25
N LEU A 23 -1.60 -7.78 3.57
CA LEU A 23 -1.88 -6.56 4.32
C LEU A 23 -0.62 -5.70 4.44
N VAL A 24 -0.82 -4.40 4.25
CA VAL A 24 0.20 -3.38 4.49
C VAL A 24 -0.33 -2.35 5.48
N GLU A 25 0.57 -1.81 6.29
CA GLU A 25 0.28 -0.75 7.28
C GLU A 25 1.06 0.50 6.90
N PHE A 26 0.33 1.60 6.70
CA PHE A 26 0.88 2.93 6.47
C PHE A 26 1.31 3.57 7.79
N GLU A 27 2.26 4.50 7.76
CA GLU A 27 2.78 5.14 8.98
C GLU A 27 1.70 5.84 9.82
N GLU A 28 0.66 6.40 9.20
CA GLU A 28 -0.47 6.99 9.93
C GLU A 28 -1.49 5.96 10.44
N GLY A 29 -1.27 4.66 10.20
CA GLY A 29 -2.10 3.56 10.69
C GLY A 29 -3.20 3.10 9.73
N THR A 30 -3.32 3.70 8.55
CA THR A 30 -4.18 3.17 7.49
C THR A 30 -3.75 1.74 7.14
N ILE A 31 -4.71 0.86 6.86
CA ILE A 31 -4.44 -0.49 6.36
C ILE A 31 -4.73 -0.53 4.87
N GLY A 32 -3.93 -1.28 4.12
CA GLY A 32 -4.19 -1.57 2.72
C GLY A 32 -3.99 -3.04 2.38
N ILE A 33 -4.36 -3.40 1.16
CA ILE A 33 -4.15 -4.73 0.59
C ILE A 33 -3.35 -4.58 -0.70
N ALA A 34 -2.19 -5.23 -0.80
CA ALA A 34 -1.39 -5.29 -2.01
C ALA A 34 -2.08 -6.16 -3.06
N LEU A 35 -2.35 -5.64 -4.26
CA LEU A 35 -3.06 -6.40 -5.30
C LEU A 35 -2.27 -6.50 -6.61
N ASN A 36 -1.78 -5.37 -7.13
CA ASN A 36 -1.05 -5.35 -8.39
C ASN A 36 0.45 -5.29 -8.11
N LEU A 37 1.18 -6.37 -8.37
CA LEU A 37 2.63 -6.43 -8.17
C LEU A 37 3.33 -6.22 -9.51
N GLU A 38 3.81 -5.01 -9.76
CA GLU A 38 4.64 -4.70 -10.92
C GLU A 38 6.12 -4.66 -10.51
N SER A 39 7.03 -4.81 -11.48
CA SER A 39 8.48 -4.88 -11.21
C SER A 39 9.08 -3.64 -10.53
N ASN A 40 8.34 -2.53 -10.53
CA ASN A 40 8.81 -1.21 -10.15
C ASN A 40 7.86 -0.48 -9.19
N ASN A 41 6.63 -0.99 -9.02
CA ASN A 41 5.68 -0.48 -8.05
C ASN A 41 4.63 -1.52 -7.66
N VAL A 42 3.99 -1.30 -6.52
CA VAL A 42 2.90 -2.12 -6.01
C VAL A 42 1.64 -1.28 -5.90
N GLY A 43 0.53 -1.75 -6.48
CA GLY A 43 -0.79 -1.19 -6.29
C GLY A 43 -1.42 -1.71 -5.00
N VAL A 44 -1.72 -0.81 -4.09
CA VAL A 44 -2.36 -1.10 -2.79
C VAL A 44 -3.75 -0.48 -2.78
N VAL A 45 -4.77 -1.29 -2.49
CA VAL A 45 -6.12 -0.78 -2.20
C VAL A 45 -6.19 -0.39 -0.73
N LEU A 46 -6.69 0.81 -0.46
CA LEU A 46 -6.87 1.34 0.89
C LEU A 46 -8.12 0.74 1.52
N VAL A 47 -8.01 0.31 2.78
CA VAL A 47 -9.13 -0.17 3.58
C VAL A 47 -9.66 1.01 4.40
N GLY A 48 -10.88 1.45 4.08
CA GLY A 48 -11.50 2.63 4.68
C GLY A 48 -11.27 3.90 3.87
N ASP A 49 -11.46 5.06 4.50
CA ASP A 49 -11.63 6.33 3.77
C ASP A 49 -10.33 6.89 3.18
N GLY A 50 -9.15 6.42 3.63
CA GLY A 50 -7.85 6.77 3.05
C GLY A 50 -7.48 8.26 3.09
N LEU A 51 -8.25 9.10 3.79
CA LEU A 51 -8.17 10.57 3.73
C LEU A 51 -6.83 11.14 4.21
N MET A 52 -6.11 10.40 5.05
CA MET A 52 -4.80 10.81 5.60
C MET A 52 -3.62 10.30 4.76
N VAL A 53 -3.87 9.41 3.79
CA VAL A 53 -2.83 8.82 2.94
C VAL A 53 -2.37 9.86 1.93
N GLN A 54 -1.07 10.12 1.87
CA GLN A 54 -0.47 11.15 1.01
C GLN A 54 0.84 10.68 0.38
N GLU A 55 1.21 11.25 -0.76
CA GLU A 55 2.49 10.97 -1.40
C GLU A 55 3.67 11.20 -0.46
N GLY A 56 4.70 10.35 -0.56
CA GLY A 56 5.89 10.41 0.28
C GLY A 56 5.81 9.62 1.58
N ILE A 57 4.62 9.23 2.05
CA ILE A 57 4.45 8.43 3.27
C ILE A 57 5.09 7.04 3.12
N SER A 58 5.61 6.50 4.23
CA SER A 58 6.11 5.12 4.28
C SER A 58 5.08 4.14 4.81
N LEU A 59 5.32 2.87 4.53
CA LEU A 59 4.46 1.76 4.86
C LEU A 59 5.29 0.49 4.88
N LYS A 60 4.76 -0.55 5.50
CA LYS A 60 5.41 -1.85 5.62
C LYS A 60 4.42 -2.98 5.34
N ALA A 61 4.95 -4.09 4.82
CA ALA A 61 4.24 -5.34 4.70
C ALA A 61 4.09 -5.99 6.09
N ILE A 62 2.92 -6.58 6.37
CA ILE A 62 2.58 -7.14 7.69
C ILE A 62 2.88 -8.65 7.76
N GLY A 63 3.11 -9.31 6.63
CA GLY A 63 3.31 -10.76 6.55
C GLY A 63 2.02 -11.58 6.68
N ARG A 64 0.85 -10.94 6.51
CA ARG A 64 -0.47 -11.58 6.62
C ARG A 64 -1.28 -11.36 5.35
N ILE A 65 -1.83 -12.44 4.80
CA ILE A 65 -2.78 -12.39 3.68
C ILE A 65 -4.20 -12.18 4.22
N ALA A 66 -4.97 -11.33 3.54
CA ALA A 66 -6.38 -11.02 3.86
C ALA A 66 -7.36 -12.12 3.45
#